data_AF-A0A949B866-F1
#
_entry.id   AF-A0A949B866-F1
#
_cell.length_a   1.000
_cell.length_b   1.000
_cell.length_c   1.000
_cell.angle_alpha   90.00
_cell.angle_beta   90.00
_cell.angle_gamma   90.00
#
_symmetry.space_group_name_H-M   'P 1'
#
loop_
_entity.id
_entity.type
_entity.pdbx_description
1 polymer ?
#
loop_
_entity_poly.entity_id
_entity_poly.type
_entity_poly.pdbx_seq_one_letter_code
_entity_poly.pdbx_strand_id
1 'polypeptide(L)'
;MDKKIREDIKKLVAEIARMDPKKVKESHDIRNDMGVDSLSAMEILASIEKKLDIVIDEAKAFNVITVKDLIDLVMHYLHKKKGK
;
A
#
# COMPACT_ATOMS: atom_id res chain seq x y z
N MET A 1 14.83 5.04 7.40
CA MET A 1 13.92 3.88 7.66
C MET A 1 12.85 3.75 6.57
N ASP A 2 12.45 4.86 5.99
CA ASP A 2 11.29 5.00 5.10
C ASP A 2 11.49 4.27 3.76
N LYS A 3 12.71 4.28 3.20
CA LYS A 3 13.02 3.65 1.92
C LYS A 3 12.69 2.15 1.88
N LYS A 4 12.99 1.42 2.98
CA LYS A 4 12.75 -0.03 3.07
C LYS A 4 11.26 -0.36 3.09
N ILE A 5 10.47 0.42 3.84
CA ILE A 5 9.00 0.29 3.89
C ILE A 5 8.39 0.53 2.51
N ARG A 6 8.86 1.54 1.76
CA ARG A 6 8.38 1.79 0.39
C ARG A 6 8.62 0.59 -0.52
N GLU A 7 9.81 0.00 -0.44
CA GLU A 7 10.13 -1.19 -1.24
C GLU A 7 9.30 -2.41 -0.81
N ASP A 8 9.09 -2.62 0.49
CA ASP A 8 8.23 -3.68 1.01
C ASP A 8 6.78 -3.53 0.54
N ILE A 9 6.22 -2.32 0.57
CA ILE A 9 4.87 -2.04 0.08
C ILE A 9 4.81 -2.26 -1.44
N LYS A 10 5.74 -1.68 -2.21
CA LYS A 10 5.77 -1.85 -3.68
C LYS A 10 5.86 -3.33 -4.07
N LYS A 11 6.68 -4.12 -3.38
CA LYS A 11 6.78 -5.57 -3.60
C LYS A 11 5.46 -6.27 -3.31
N LEU A 12 4.84 -5.97 -2.17
CA LEU A 12 3.59 -6.60 -1.78
C LEU A 12 2.44 -6.28 -2.76
N VAL A 13 2.32 -5.00 -3.16
CA VAL A 13 1.35 -4.58 -4.17
C VAL A 13 1.63 -5.27 -5.50
N ALA A 14 2.90 -5.35 -5.91
CA ALA A 14 3.30 -6.04 -7.14
C ALA A 14 2.97 -7.53 -7.14
N GLU A 15 3.21 -8.23 -6.02
CA GLU A 15 2.89 -9.65 -5.86
C GLU A 15 1.38 -9.90 -5.98
N ILE A 16 0.56 -9.06 -5.32
CA ILE A 16 -0.90 -9.20 -5.35
C ILE A 16 -1.46 -8.79 -6.72
N ALA A 17 -0.93 -7.73 -7.32
CA ALA A 17 -1.25 -7.31 -8.69
C ALA A 17 -0.65 -8.24 -9.77
N ARG A 18 0.08 -9.30 -9.38
CA ARG A 18 0.74 -10.26 -10.28
C ARG A 18 1.59 -9.59 -11.35
N MET A 19 2.30 -8.53 -10.97
CA MET A 19 3.15 -7.75 -11.87
C MET A 19 4.56 -7.57 -11.30
N ASP A 20 5.46 -7.07 -12.15
CA ASP A 20 6.86 -6.88 -11.73
C ASP A 20 7.00 -5.65 -10.82
N PRO A 21 7.61 -5.76 -9.62
CA PRO A 21 7.80 -4.63 -8.72
C PRO A 21 8.63 -3.50 -9.32
N LYS A 22 9.46 -3.78 -10.33
CA LYS A 22 10.22 -2.74 -11.05
C LYS A 22 9.35 -1.94 -12.02
N LYS A 23 8.21 -2.50 -12.46
CA LYS A 23 7.24 -1.81 -13.30
C LYS A 23 6.26 -0.97 -12.50
N VAL A 24 6.16 -1.19 -11.19
CA VAL A 24 5.29 -0.41 -10.30
C VAL A 24 5.83 1.00 -10.12
N LYS A 25 5.12 1.97 -10.69
CA LYS A 25 5.38 3.40 -10.50
C LYS A 25 4.46 3.95 -9.43
N GLU A 26 4.96 4.93 -8.69
CA GLU A 26 4.19 5.66 -7.68
C GLU A 26 2.99 6.41 -8.29
N SER A 27 3.06 6.76 -9.56
CA SER A 27 1.99 7.41 -10.31
C SER A 27 0.93 6.45 -10.88
N HIS A 28 1.14 5.13 -10.82
CA HIS A 28 0.15 4.18 -11.33
C HIS A 28 -1.06 4.15 -10.40
N ASP A 29 -2.23 4.12 -11.04
CA ASP A 29 -3.50 3.86 -10.38
C ASP A 29 -3.59 2.37 -10.05
N ILE A 30 -3.80 2.06 -8.77
CA ILE A 30 -3.84 0.67 -8.30
C ILE A 30 -4.96 -0.11 -8.98
N ARG A 31 -6.13 0.52 -9.16
CA ARG A 31 -7.31 -0.13 -9.73
C ARG A 31 -7.26 -0.12 -11.25
N ASN A 32 -7.02 1.05 -11.84
CA ASN A 32 -7.14 1.24 -13.28
C ASN A 32 -5.89 0.80 -14.06
N ASP A 33 -4.69 1.06 -13.54
CA ASP A 33 -3.43 0.79 -14.26
C ASP A 33 -2.84 -0.58 -13.90
N MET A 34 -2.88 -0.94 -12.62
CA MET A 34 -2.38 -2.23 -12.13
C MET A 34 -3.43 -3.34 -12.18
N GLY A 35 -4.69 -3.02 -12.51
CA GLY A 35 -5.77 -3.99 -12.61
C GLY A 35 -6.11 -4.65 -11.27
N VAL A 36 -5.89 -3.97 -10.15
CA VAL A 36 -6.20 -4.50 -8.83
C VAL A 36 -7.68 -4.28 -8.53
N ASP A 37 -8.43 -5.37 -8.45
CA ASP A 37 -9.83 -5.34 -8.03
C ASP A 37 -9.99 -4.94 -6.56
N SER A 38 -11.22 -4.57 -6.19
CA SER A 38 -11.56 -4.17 -4.82
C SER A 38 -11.19 -5.23 -3.77
N LEU A 39 -11.29 -6.52 -4.11
CA LEU A 39 -10.91 -7.63 -3.23
C LEU A 39 -9.39 -7.67 -3.00
N SER A 40 -8.61 -7.61 -4.08
CA SER A 40 -7.14 -7.62 -4.00
C SER A 40 -6.61 -6.36 -3.31
N ALA A 41 -7.29 -5.21 -3.46
CA ALA A 41 -6.98 -4.00 -2.70
C ALA A 41 -7.16 -4.19 -1.19
N MET A 42 -8.22 -4.90 -0.76
CA MET A 42 -8.44 -5.26 0.65
C MET A 42 -7.37 -6.23 1.15
N GLU A 43 -6.95 -7.21 0.35
CA GLU A 43 -5.86 -8.13 0.71
C GLU A 43 -4.51 -7.42 0.88
N ILE A 44 -4.22 -6.44 0.00
CA ILE A 44 -3.04 -5.57 0.12
C ILE A 44 -3.09 -4.84 1.45
N LEU A 45 -4.21 -4.18 1.75
CA LEU A 45 -4.37 -3.40 2.97
C LEU A 45 -4.16 -4.28 4.21
N ALA A 46 -4.90 -5.39 4.31
CA ALA A 46 -4.82 -6.30 5.44
C ALA A 46 -3.42 -6.90 5.62
N SER A 47 -2.71 -7.21 4.53
CA SER A 47 -1.33 -7.69 4.60
C SER A 47 -0.36 -6.62 5.10
N ILE A 48 -0.55 -5.37 4.69
CA ILE A 48 0.26 -4.24 5.19
C ILE A 48 0.01 -4.01 6.67
N GLU A 49 -1.25 -3.97 7.08
CA GLU A 49 -1.67 -3.83 8.48
C GLU A 49 -1.02 -4.89 9.36
N LYS A 50 -1.13 -6.16 8.96
CA LYS A 50 -0.51 -7.28 9.70
C LYS A 50 1.02 -7.22 9.71
N LYS A 51 1.64 -6.85 8.59
CA LYS A 51 3.11 -6.82 8.46
C LYS A 51 3.75 -5.68 9.25
N LEU A 52 3.08 -4.53 9.32
CA LEU A 52 3.56 -3.34 10.03
C LEU A 52 2.93 -3.17 11.41
N ASP A 53 1.99 -4.05 11.76
CA ASP A 53 1.18 -4.03 12.98
C ASP A 53 0.48 -2.66 13.15
N ILE A 54 -0.08 -2.13 12.06
CA ILE A 54 -0.84 -0.86 12.03
C ILE A 54 -2.30 -1.15 11.72
N VAL A 55 -3.18 -0.22 12.09
CA VAL A 55 -4.61 -0.26 11.73
C VAL A 55 -4.90 0.97 10.88
N ILE A 56 -5.28 0.73 9.63
CA ILE A 56 -5.60 1.74 8.64
C ILE A 56 -7.12 1.82 8.54
N ASP A 57 -7.64 3.03 8.70
CA ASP A 57 -9.07 3.27 8.53
C ASP A 57 -9.51 2.97 7.09
N GLU A 58 -10.50 2.10 6.93
CA GLU A 58 -11.04 1.68 5.63
C GLU A 58 -11.44 2.90 4.79
N ALA A 59 -12.05 3.93 5.40
CA ALA A 59 -12.45 5.13 4.66
C ALA A 59 -11.25 5.84 4.03
N LYS A 60 -10.09 5.84 4.71
CA LYS A 60 -8.86 6.39 4.13
C LYS A 60 -8.26 5.47 3.07
N ALA A 61 -8.32 4.16 3.27
CA ALA A 61 -7.89 3.19 2.26
C ALA A 61 -8.73 3.26 0.99
N PHE A 62 -10.05 3.50 1.09
CA PHE A 62 -10.93 3.73 -0.05
C PHE A 62 -10.58 4.98 -0.85
N ASN A 63 -9.97 5.97 -0.19
CA ASN A 63 -9.53 7.20 -0.81
C ASN A 63 -8.16 7.08 -1.50
N VAL A 64 -7.51 5.91 -1.38
CA VAL A 64 -6.26 5.59 -2.07
C VAL A 64 -6.55 5.27 -3.54
N ILE A 65 -5.91 6.03 -4.43
CA ILE A 65 -6.01 5.84 -5.87
C ILE A 65 -4.68 5.32 -6.42
N THR A 66 -3.57 5.98 -6.04
CA THR A 66 -2.24 5.64 -6.56
C THR A 66 -1.39 4.85 -5.57
N VAL A 67 -0.34 4.20 -6.09
CA VAL A 67 0.67 3.54 -5.25
C VAL A 67 1.33 4.53 -4.29
N LYS A 68 1.52 5.79 -4.72
CA LYS A 68 2.04 6.85 -3.85
C LYS A 68 1.11 7.10 -2.67
N ASP A 69 -0.19 7.25 -2.92
CA ASP A 69 -1.19 7.48 -1.87
C ASP A 69 -1.17 6.35 -0.84
N LEU A 70 -1.07 5.09 -1.29
CA LEU A 70 -0.98 3.94 -0.40
C LEU A 70 0.26 4.03 0.50
N ILE A 71 1.42 4.34 -0.10
CA ILE A 71 2.69 4.47 0.63
C ILE A 71 2.62 5.59 1.66
N ASP A 72 2.11 6.77 1.26
CA ASP A 72 1.97 7.93 2.14
C ASP A 72 1.02 7.63 3.30
N LEU A 73 -0.12 6.98 3.02
CA LEU A 73 -1.08 6.57 4.04
C LEU A 73 -0.42 5.64 5.08
N VAL A 74 0.27 4.61 4.60
CA VAL A 74 0.94 3.64 5.47
C VAL A 74 2.03 4.30 6.32
N MET A 75 2.83 5.19 5.72
CA MET A 75 3.85 5.94 6.46
C MET A 75 3.25 6.82 7.55
N HIS A 76 2.13 7.49 7.26
CA HIS A 76 1.42 8.32 8.22
C HIS A 76 0.99 7.51 9.46
N TYR A 77 0.39 6.33 9.26
CA TYR A 77 -0.01 5.46 10.38
C TYR A 77 1.19 4.87 11.13
N LEU A 78 2.24 4.48 10.43
CA LEU A 78 3.45 3.93 11.04
C LEU A 78 4.15 4.95 11.94
N HIS A 79 4.26 6.20 11.49
CA HIS A 79 4.83 7.29 12.28
C HIS A 79 3.96 7.61 13.50
N LYS A 80 2.64 7.59 13.33
CA LYS A 80 1.68 7.78 14.43
C LYS A 80 1.77 6.68 15.50
N LYS A 81 2.08 5.45 15.09
CA LYS A 81 2.30 4.33 16.02
C LYS A 81 3.62 4.46 16.79
N LYS A 82 4.72 4.84 16.14
CA LYS A 82 6.05 4.99 16.79
C LYS A 82 6.17 6.18 17.73
N GLY A 83 5.31 7.19 17.58
CA GLY A 83 5.30 8.38 18.42
C GLY A 83 4.44 8.27 19.69
N LYS A 84 3.92 7.07 20.01
CA LYS A 84 3.17 6.78 21.23
C LYS A 84 3.97 5.89 22.17
#